data_AF-A0A419E5F7-F1
#
_entry.id   AF-A0A419E5F7-F1
#
_cell.length_a   1.000
_cell.length_b   1.000
_cell.length_c   1.000
_cell.angle_alpha   90.00
_cell.angle_beta   90.00
_cell.angle_gamma   90.00
#
_symmetry.space_group_name_H-M   'P 1'
#
loop_
_entity.id
_entity.type
_entity.pdbx_description
1 polymer ?
#
loop_
_entity_poly.entity_id
_entity_poly.type
_entity_poly.pdbx_seq_one_letter_code
_entity_poly.pdbx_strand_id
1 'polypeptide(L)'
;MLCIRELAKQNQVTPETKDQAAFIALALQSIAEGIDSSVAAWEKRDYWVKADKFRMEWMWAGQYAAKLKDAVLSDDWATIATMLPSIAQKFSKIEVSDNHRLGKPWSSAYKLLALHQKL
;
A
#
# COMPACT_ATOMS: atom_id res chain seq x y z
N MET A 1 -0.18 4.84 -6.70
CA MET A 1 -0.24 4.68 -8.18
C MET A 1 1.12 4.68 -8.85
N LEU A 2 2.01 5.66 -8.59
CA LEU A 2 3.35 5.67 -9.19
C LEU A 2 4.12 4.34 -9.01
N CYS A 3 4.39 3.95 -7.77
CA CYS A 3 5.19 2.74 -7.48
C CYS A 3 4.57 1.45 -8.05
N ILE A 4 3.23 1.35 -8.09
CA ILE A 4 2.51 0.21 -8.66
C ILE A 4 2.80 0.10 -10.17
N ARG A 5 2.75 1.23 -10.88
CA ARG A 5 3.08 1.28 -12.32
C ARG A 5 4.55 0.93 -12.56
N GLU A 6 5.45 1.44 -11.73
CA GLU A 6 6.89 1.18 -11.85
C GLU A 6 7.25 -0.28 -11.59
N LEU A 7 6.58 -0.92 -10.63
CA LEU A 7 6.71 -2.35 -10.37
C LEU A 7 6.13 -3.20 -11.51
N ALA A 8 4.98 -2.81 -12.06
CA ALA A 8 4.36 -3.51 -13.19
C ALA A 8 5.21 -3.49 -14.48
N LYS A 9 6.18 -2.57 -14.60
CA LYS A 9 7.14 -2.51 -15.71
C LYS A 9 8.35 -3.45 -15.53
N GLN A 10 8.56 -4.01 -14.33
CA GLN A 10 9.71 -4.85 -14.05
C GLN A 10 9.47 -6.27 -14.60
N ASN A 11 10.43 -6.76 -15.40
CA ASN A 11 10.38 -8.13 -15.95
C ASN A 11 11.20 -9.13 -15.12
N GLN A 12 11.96 -8.64 -14.13
CA GLN A 12 12.83 -9.46 -13.28
C GLN A 12 12.73 -9.00 -11.83
N VAL A 13 12.97 -9.96 -10.92
CA VAL A 13 13.10 -9.66 -9.50
C VAL A 13 14.49 -9.08 -9.25
N THR A 14 14.53 -7.83 -8.84
CA THR A 14 15.74 -7.10 -8.47
C THR A 14 15.61 -6.54 -7.05
N PRO A 15 16.69 -6.05 -6.42
CA PRO A 15 16.60 -5.34 -5.15
C PRO A 15 15.63 -4.15 -5.21
N GLU A 16 15.57 -3.44 -6.35
CA GLU A 16 14.61 -2.36 -6.55
C GLU A 16 13.17 -2.87 -6.61
N THR A 17 12.92 -4.00 -7.27
CA THR A 17 11.61 -4.67 -7.30
C THR A 17 11.14 -5.02 -5.88
N LYS A 18 12.05 -5.51 -5.01
CA LYS A 18 11.78 -5.77 -3.59
C LYS A 18 11.41 -4.51 -2.83
N ASP A 19 12.18 -3.44 -3.04
CA ASP A 19 11.90 -2.13 -2.46
C ASP A 19 10.53 -1.59 -2.90
N GLN A 20 10.17 -1.71 -4.18
CA GLN A 20 8.87 -1.29 -4.69
C GLN A 20 7.71 -2.06 -4.04
N ALA A 21 7.82 -3.39 -3.96
CA ALA A 21 6.78 -4.22 -3.35
C ALA A 21 6.65 -3.94 -1.85
N ALA A 22 7.77 -3.81 -1.14
CA ALA A 22 7.79 -3.43 0.27
C ALA A 22 7.17 -2.03 0.49
N PHE A 23 7.48 -1.07 -0.37
CA PHE A 23 6.94 0.28 -0.29
C PHE A 23 5.42 0.29 -0.44
N ILE A 24 4.86 -0.49 -1.38
CA ILE A 24 3.41 -0.61 -1.54
C ILE A 24 2.79 -1.18 -0.26
N ALA A 25 3.41 -2.21 0.34
CA ALA A 25 2.92 -2.83 1.56
C ALA A 25 2.92 -1.86 2.75
N LEU A 26 4.00 -1.07 2.90
CA LEU A 26 4.11 -0.03 3.93
C LEU A 26 3.14 1.12 3.70
N ALA A 27 2.97 1.57 2.47
CA ALA A 27 2.01 2.63 2.14
C ALA A 27 0.56 2.22 2.45
N LEU A 28 0.18 0.98 2.12
CA LEU A 28 -1.13 0.43 2.47
C LEU A 28 -1.32 0.32 3.99
N GLN A 29 -0.27 -0.07 4.72
CA GLN A 29 -0.28 -0.08 6.19
C GLN A 29 -0.53 1.32 6.75
N SER A 30 0.21 2.33 6.29
CA SER A 30 0.05 3.70 6.76
C SER A 30 -1.35 4.27 6.45
N ILE A 31 -1.96 3.88 5.32
CA ILE A 31 -3.35 4.20 5.03
C ILE A 31 -4.28 3.59 6.07
N ALA A 32 -4.09 2.30 6.41
CA ALA A 32 -4.92 1.61 7.38
C ALA A 32 -4.82 2.25 8.79
N GLU A 33 -3.61 2.60 9.22
CA GLU A 33 -3.35 3.30 10.49
C GLU A 33 -3.99 4.71 10.52
N GLY A 34 -4.12 5.36 9.36
CA GLY A 34 -4.75 6.67 9.23
C GLY A 34 -6.29 6.66 9.28
N ILE A 35 -6.95 5.50 9.18
CA ILE A 35 -8.42 5.42 9.07
C ILE A 35 -9.11 6.04 10.28
N ASP A 36 -8.74 5.64 11.50
CA ASP A 36 -9.41 6.12 12.72
C ASP A 36 -9.22 7.63 12.92
N SER A 37 -8.03 8.14 12.60
CA SER A 37 -7.77 9.58 12.63
C SER A 37 -8.64 10.36 11.62
N SER A 38 -8.93 9.75 10.47
CA SER A 38 -9.72 10.37 9.39
C SER A 38 -11.19 10.49 9.77
N VAL A 39 -11.72 9.55 10.55
CA VAL A 39 -13.15 9.52 10.92
C VAL A 39 -13.46 10.20 12.26
N ALA A 40 -12.45 10.44 13.11
CA ALA A 40 -12.63 11.07 14.42
C ALA A 40 -13.39 12.41 14.38
N ALA A 41 -13.24 13.19 13.31
CA ALA A 41 -13.96 14.46 13.14
C ALA A 41 -15.47 14.28 12.88
N TRP A 42 -15.87 13.17 12.27
CA TRP A 42 -17.28 12.82 12.03
C TRP A 42 -17.93 12.28 13.30
N GLU A 43 -17.21 11.47 14.06
CA GLU A 43 -17.67 10.92 15.34
C GLU A 43 -17.92 12.03 16.38
N LYS A 44 -17.04 13.04 16.44
CA LYS A 44 -17.24 14.26 17.27
C LYS A 44 -18.50 15.06 16.91
N ARG A 45 -19.12 14.78 15.75
CA ARG A 45 -20.34 15.43 15.25
C ARG A 45 -21.52 14.45 15.15
N ASP A 46 -21.42 13.29 15.81
CA ASP A 46 -22.41 12.21 15.81
C ASP A 46 -22.71 11.58 14.43
N TYR A 47 -21.78 11.71 13.46
CA TYR A 47 -21.90 11.10 12.14
C TYR A 47 -21.34 9.67 12.10
N TRP A 48 -21.79 8.82 13.01
CA TRP A 48 -21.31 7.45 13.21
C TRP A 48 -21.47 6.56 11.96
N VAL A 49 -22.62 6.61 11.30
CA VAL A 49 -22.87 5.85 10.06
C VAL A 49 -21.89 6.22 8.95
N LYS A 50 -21.50 7.50 8.87
CA LYS A 50 -20.54 7.98 7.87
C LYS A 50 -19.13 7.50 8.18
N ALA A 51 -18.74 7.54 9.46
CA ALA A 51 -17.47 6.99 9.95
C ALA A 51 -17.35 5.50 9.62
N ASP A 52 -18.37 4.71 9.96
CA ASP A 52 -18.33 3.26 9.73
C ASP A 52 -18.34 2.89 8.26
N LYS A 53 -19.10 3.62 7.43
CA LYS A 53 -19.04 3.43 5.97
C LYS A 53 -17.63 3.63 5.43
N PHE A 54 -16.93 4.66 5.91
CA PHE A 54 -15.55 4.92 5.50
C PHE A 54 -14.58 3.84 5.99
N ARG A 55 -14.71 3.38 7.24
CA ARG A 55 -13.93 2.24 7.77
C ARG A 55 -14.10 1.00 6.90
N MET A 56 -15.34 0.64 6.57
CA MET A 56 -15.64 -0.50 5.70
C MET A 56 -15.07 -0.33 4.30
N GLU A 57 -15.19 0.87 3.72
CA GLU A 57 -14.65 1.18 2.39
C GLU A 57 -13.12 1.02 2.32
N TRP A 58 -12.40 1.32 3.42
CA TRP A 58 -10.94 1.27 3.48
C TRP A 58 -10.35 0.05 4.19
N MET A 59 -11.18 -0.82 4.76
CA MET A 59 -10.75 -2.03 5.49
C MET A 59 -9.79 -2.92 4.68
N TRP A 60 -9.96 -2.96 3.36
CA TRP A 60 -9.09 -3.74 2.47
C TRP A 60 -7.62 -3.29 2.53
N ALA A 61 -7.33 -2.03 2.86
CA ALA A 61 -5.96 -1.50 2.87
C ALA A 61 -5.09 -2.26 3.88
N GLY A 62 -5.60 -2.48 5.10
CA GLY A 62 -4.90 -3.25 6.12
C GLY A 62 -4.75 -4.74 5.75
N GLN A 63 -5.79 -5.34 5.17
CA GLN A 63 -5.76 -6.74 4.74
C GLN A 63 -4.72 -6.96 3.62
N TYR A 64 -4.68 -6.06 2.64
CA TYR A 64 -3.73 -6.13 1.54
C TYR A 64 -2.32 -5.77 1.99
N ALA A 65 -2.16 -4.84 2.93
CA ALA A 65 -0.87 -4.54 3.55
C ALA A 65 -0.29 -5.81 4.20
N ALA A 66 -1.02 -6.46 5.10
CA ALA A 66 -0.56 -7.65 5.80
C ALA A 66 -0.14 -8.76 4.82
N LYS A 67 -1.02 -9.11 3.88
CA LYS A 67 -0.74 -10.15 2.89
C LYS A 67 0.46 -9.82 1.99
N LEU A 68 0.61 -8.55 1.59
CA LEU A 68 1.73 -8.13 0.75
C LEU A 68 3.05 -8.10 1.53
N LYS A 69 3.03 -7.71 2.81
CA LYS A 69 4.21 -7.77 3.68
C LYS A 69 4.71 -9.21 3.80
N ASP A 70 3.82 -10.15 4.08
CA ASP A 70 4.17 -11.57 4.20
C ASP A 70 4.77 -12.09 2.88
N ALA A 71 4.12 -11.80 1.75
CA ALA A 71 4.61 -12.21 0.44
C ALA A 71 5.98 -11.62 0.07
N VAL A 72 6.24 -10.36 0.45
CA VAL A 72 7.55 -9.71 0.22
C VAL A 72 8.63 -10.31 1.09
N LEU A 73 8.32 -10.66 2.35
CA LEU A 73 9.28 -11.24 3.28
C LEU A 73 9.58 -12.71 2.98
N SER A 74 8.61 -13.44 2.40
CA SER A 74 8.77 -14.84 1.99
C SER A 74 9.24 -15.02 0.54
N ASP A 75 9.50 -13.93 -0.20
CA ASP A 75 9.82 -13.95 -1.62
C ASP A 75 8.74 -14.64 -2.50
N ASP A 76 7.47 -14.56 -2.10
CA ASP A 76 6.31 -15.06 -2.86
C ASP A 76 5.87 -14.06 -3.95
N TRP A 77 6.64 -14.04 -5.04
CA TRP A 77 6.40 -13.18 -6.19
C TRP A 77 5.11 -13.51 -6.95
N ALA A 78 4.62 -14.75 -6.87
CA ALA A 78 3.36 -15.14 -7.50
C ALA A 78 2.17 -14.45 -6.82
N THR A 79 2.18 -14.40 -5.47
CA THR A 79 1.18 -13.66 -4.70
C THR A 79 1.29 -12.15 -4.94
N ILE A 80 2.51 -11.60 -4.98
CA ILE A 80 2.70 -10.16 -5.29
C ILE A 80 2.10 -9.82 -6.65
N ALA A 81 2.43 -10.58 -7.69
CA ALA A 81 1.96 -10.35 -9.06
C ALA A 81 0.42 -10.42 -9.18
N THR A 82 -0.22 -11.35 -8.47
CA THR A 82 -1.68 -11.49 -8.48
C THR A 82 -2.40 -10.40 -7.68
N MET A 83 -1.78 -9.86 -6.63
CA MET A 83 -2.38 -8.78 -5.82
C MET A 83 -2.29 -7.40 -6.50
N LEU A 84 -1.25 -7.15 -7.30
CA LEU A 84 -1.00 -5.84 -7.89
C LEU A 84 -2.18 -5.27 -8.70
N PRO A 85 -2.84 -6.02 -9.59
CA PRO A 85 -4.02 -5.52 -10.31
C PRO A 85 -5.17 -5.15 -9.37
N SER A 86 -5.42 -5.94 -8.33
CA SER A 86 -6.47 -5.66 -7.34
C SER A 86 -6.16 -4.39 -6.55
N ILE A 87 -4.90 -4.18 -6.15
CA ILE A 87 -4.46 -2.95 -5.50
C ILE A 87 -4.62 -1.75 -6.45
N ALA A 88 -4.20 -1.89 -7.72
CA ALA A 88 -4.33 -0.83 -8.72
C ALA A 88 -5.80 -0.42 -8.93
N GLN A 89 -6.72 -1.39 -8.98
CA GLN A 89 -8.15 -1.14 -9.16
C GLN A 89 -8.74 -0.30 -8.01
N LYS A 90 -8.31 -0.53 -6.76
CA LYS A 90 -8.74 0.28 -5.61
C LYS A 90 -8.35 1.75 -5.73
N PHE A 91 -7.29 2.05 -6.46
CA PHE A 91 -6.82 3.41 -6.74
C PHE A 91 -7.15 3.89 -8.17
N SER A 92 -8.10 3.27 -8.85
CA SER A 92 -8.48 3.61 -10.24
C SER A 92 -8.87 5.07 -10.47
N LYS A 93 -9.34 5.77 -9.43
CA LYS A 93 -9.70 7.21 -9.49
C LYS A 93 -8.52 8.14 -9.20
N ILE A 94 -7.35 7.61 -8.86
CA ILE A 94 -6.16 8.39 -8.51
C ILE A 94 -5.25 8.45 -9.72
N GLU A 95 -5.06 9.64 -10.26
CA GLU A 95 -4.15 9.88 -11.37
C GLU A 95 -2.84 10.50 -10.87
N VAL A 96 -1.72 10.00 -11.36
CA VAL A 96 -0.39 10.59 -11.14
C VAL A 96 0.19 10.87 -12.51
N SER A 97 0.39 12.15 -12.83
CA SER A 97 1.01 12.58 -14.08
C SER A 97 2.35 11.89 -14.29
N ASP A 98 2.67 11.57 -15.55
CA ASP A 98 3.95 10.97 -15.91
C ASP A 98 5.12 11.97 -15.72
N ASN A 99 4.85 13.28 -15.73
CA ASN A 99 5.83 14.35 -15.49
C ASN A 99 5.98 14.73 -14.01
N HIS A 100 5.81 13.78 -13.08
CA HIS A 100 5.94 14.04 -11.65
C HIS A 100 7.41 14.25 -11.22
N ARG A 101 7.64 15.00 -10.13
CA ARG A 101 8.97 15.24 -9.55
C ARG A 101 9.29 14.38 -8.31
N LEU A 102 8.51 13.31 -8.12
CA LEU A 102 8.57 12.47 -6.90
C LEU A 102 9.79 11.53 -6.78
N GLY A 103 10.59 11.37 -7.84
CA GLY A 103 11.75 10.46 -7.81
C GLY A 103 11.37 9.01 -7.51
N LYS A 104 12.19 8.33 -6.69
CA LYS A 104 12.01 6.92 -6.25
C LYS A 104 11.70 6.83 -4.75
N PRO A 105 10.46 7.10 -4.31
CA PRO A 105 10.10 7.07 -2.89
C PRO A 105 10.20 5.69 -2.24
N TRP A 106 10.32 4.61 -3.03
CA TRP A 106 10.45 3.23 -2.56
C TRP A 106 11.86 2.84 -2.12
N SER A 107 12.88 3.67 -2.37
CA SER A 107 14.25 3.31 -2.04
C SER A 107 14.42 2.92 -0.57
N SER A 108 15.04 1.76 -0.32
CA SER A 108 15.26 1.16 1.01
C SER A 108 14.00 0.71 1.77
N ALA A 109 12.83 0.68 1.12
CA ALA A 109 11.61 0.25 1.77
C ALA A 109 11.65 -1.22 2.22
N TYR A 110 12.36 -2.10 1.50
CA TYR A 110 12.53 -3.49 1.93
C TYR A 110 13.30 -3.58 3.25
N LYS A 111 14.36 -2.77 3.40
CA LYS A 111 15.11 -2.69 4.65
C LYS A 111 14.25 -2.20 5.81
N LEU A 112 13.40 -1.19 5.58
CA LEU A 112 12.44 -0.68 6.57
C LEU A 112 11.41 -1.74 6.97
N LEU A 113 10.92 -2.52 5.99
CA LEU A 113 9.96 -3.59 6.25
C LEU A 113 10.60 -4.72 7.07
N ALA A 114 11.79 -5.18 6.69
CA ALA A 114 12.51 -6.24 7.40
C ALA A 114 12.92 -5.85 8.83
N LEU A 115 13.12 -4.55 9.10
CA LEU A 115 13.39 -4.05 10.44
C LEU A 115 12.14 -4.14 11.34
N HIS A 116 10.96 -3.79 10.82
CA HIS A 116 9.71 -3.85 11.57
C HIS A 116 9.26 -5.26 11.94
N GLN A 117 9.75 -6.30 11.25
CA GLN A 117 9.45 -7.71 11.61
C GLN A 117 10.21 -8.17 12.86
N LYS A 118 11.31 -7.49 13.23
CA LYS A 118 12.18 -7.90 14.35
C LYS A 118 11.80 -7.28 15.70
N LEU A 119 10.70 -6.53 15.76
CA LEU A 119 10.11 -5.95 16.97
C LEU A 119 8.82 -6.69 17.33
#